data_AF-A0A2T7A5A2-F1
#
_entry.id   AF-A0A2T7A5A2-F1
#
_cell.length_a   1.000
_cell.length_b   1.000
_cell.length_c   1.000
_cell.angle_alpha   90.00
_cell.angle_beta   90.00
_cell.angle_gamma   90.00
#
_symmetry.space_group_name_H-M   'P 1'
#
loop_
_entity.id
_entity.type
_entity.pdbx_description
1 polymer ?
#
loop_
_entity_poly.entity_id
_entity_poly.type
_entity_poly.pdbx_seq_one_letter_code
_entity_poly.pdbx_strand_id
1 'polypeptide(L)'
;MAPATSKSTPDSQPPDPDKNEKKSVVLQKAAAFRPELTALDAICIASDRSVFADFLSLMHETQPLSHRLIVCNIDKYEGNELYKKGYFELARAKYLVAAKKILGEEFRFPIAPRCVKVNEYMKLEWREMMDVAACFNNMAQCFIKEGNIREVSFC
;
A
#
# COMPACT_ATOMS: atom_id res chain seq x y z
N MET A 1 -44.84 22.83 28.68
CA MET A 1 -44.22 21.53 29.00
C MET A 1 -44.37 20.63 27.79
N ALA A 2 -43.27 20.32 27.10
CA ALA A 2 -43.25 19.38 25.97
C ALA A 2 -42.36 18.19 26.37
N PRO A 3 -42.72 16.94 26.03
CA PRO A 3 -41.98 15.77 26.50
C PRO A 3 -40.71 15.55 25.66
N ALA A 4 -39.63 15.20 26.35
CA ALA A 4 -38.36 14.80 25.77
C ALA A 4 -38.49 13.44 25.07
N THR A 5 -38.13 13.37 23.79
CA THR A 5 -37.94 12.12 23.07
C THR A 5 -36.51 11.63 23.29
N SER A 6 -36.36 10.53 24.03
CA SER A 6 -35.10 9.80 24.16
C SER A 6 -34.76 9.16 22.81
N LYS A 7 -33.62 9.53 22.22
CA LYS A 7 -33.02 8.77 21.11
C LYS A 7 -32.32 7.57 21.70
N SER A 8 -32.89 6.39 21.51
CA SER A 8 -32.22 5.11 21.71
C SER A 8 -31.07 4.98 20.71
N THR A 9 -29.89 4.64 21.22
CA THR A 9 -28.73 4.19 20.45
C THR A 9 -29.11 2.89 19.72
N PRO A 10 -28.84 2.73 18.40
CA PRO A 10 -29.06 1.45 17.75
C PRO A 10 -28.01 0.44 18.22
N ASP A 11 -28.52 -0.68 18.71
CA ASP A 11 -27.78 -1.87 19.09
C ASP A 11 -26.76 -2.29 18.02
N SER A 12 -25.61 -2.73 18.53
CA SER A 12 -24.58 -3.38 17.75
C SER A 12 -25.12 -4.71 17.21
N GLN A 13 -25.62 -4.70 15.97
CA GLN A 13 -25.94 -5.94 15.27
C GLN A 13 -24.66 -6.78 15.14
N PRO A 14 -24.68 -8.08 15.51
CA PRO A 14 -23.56 -8.96 15.24
C PRO A 14 -23.30 -9.03 13.73
N PRO A 15 -22.03 -9.08 13.29
CA PRO A 15 -21.70 -9.09 11.88
C PRO A 15 -22.32 -10.32 11.20
N ASP A 16 -23.10 -10.06 10.16
CA ASP A 16 -23.77 -11.05 9.33
C ASP A 16 -22.72 -12.03 8.72
N PRO A 17 -22.77 -13.33 9.08
CA PRO A 17 -21.79 -14.32 8.64
C PRO A 17 -21.76 -14.48 7.12
N ASP A 18 -22.90 -14.26 6.45
CA ASP A 18 -23.05 -14.38 4.99
C ASP A 18 -22.35 -13.21 4.24
N LYS A 19 -22.21 -12.05 4.89
CA LYS A 19 -21.39 -10.93 4.38
C LYS A 19 -19.90 -11.19 4.54
N ASN A 20 -19.48 -11.90 5.58
CA ASN A 20 -18.07 -12.24 5.80
C ASN A 20 -17.58 -13.32 4.83
N GLU A 21 -18.42 -14.30 4.53
CA GLU A 21 -18.09 -15.35 3.56
C GLU A 21 -17.98 -14.78 2.13
N LYS A 22 -18.91 -13.90 1.73
CA LYS A 22 -18.82 -13.17 0.44
C LYS A 22 -17.59 -12.26 0.37
N LYS A 23 -17.24 -11.54 1.45
CA LYS A 23 -15.99 -10.76 1.51
C LYS A 23 -14.75 -11.64 1.35
N SER A 24 -14.71 -12.81 1.99
CA SER A 24 -13.61 -13.76 1.88
C SER A 24 -13.41 -14.24 0.43
N VAL A 25 -14.49 -14.60 -0.25
CA VAL A 25 -14.45 -15.03 -1.66
C VAL A 25 -14.02 -13.89 -2.60
N VAL A 26 -14.45 -12.66 -2.35
CA VAL A 26 -14.02 -11.48 -3.14
C VAL A 26 -12.54 -11.18 -2.93
N LEU A 27 -12.04 -11.29 -1.69
CA LEU A 27 -10.61 -11.11 -1.38
C LEU A 27 -9.73 -12.20 -2.00
N GLN A 28 -10.19 -13.45 -2.01
CA GLN A 28 -9.48 -14.55 -2.69
C GLN A 28 -9.45 -14.35 -4.21
N LYS A 29 -10.53 -13.88 -4.83
CA LYS A 29 -10.54 -13.50 -6.25
C LYS A 29 -9.61 -12.31 -6.52
N ALA A 30 -9.54 -11.33 -5.61
CA ALA A 30 -8.62 -10.19 -5.72
C ALA A 30 -7.14 -10.62 -5.73
N ALA A 31 -6.76 -11.60 -4.91
CA ALA A 31 -5.39 -12.14 -4.88
C ALA A 31 -4.99 -12.81 -6.20
N ALA A 32 -5.93 -13.47 -6.89
CA ALA A 32 -5.67 -14.08 -8.20
C ALA A 32 -5.31 -13.06 -9.29
N PHE A 33 -5.66 -11.77 -9.12
CA PHE A 33 -5.28 -10.70 -10.05
C PHE A 33 -3.86 -10.16 -9.81
N ARG A 34 -3.15 -10.62 -8.77
CA ARG A 34 -1.79 -10.18 -8.41
C ARG A 34 -0.88 -11.40 -8.13
N PRO A 35 -0.74 -12.36 -9.07
CA PRO A 35 0.04 -13.59 -8.85
C PRO A 35 1.49 -13.33 -8.44
N GLU A 36 2.06 -12.20 -8.84
CA GLU A 36 3.38 -11.75 -8.44
C GLU A 36 3.52 -11.53 -6.93
N LEU A 37 2.45 -11.13 -6.24
CA LEU A 37 2.44 -10.95 -4.79
C LEU A 37 2.30 -12.28 -4.05
N THR A 38 1.54 -13.22 -4.61
CA THR A 38 1.47 -14.59 -4.08
C THR A 38 2.83 -15.28 -4.15
N ALA A 39 3.58 -15.08 -5.25
CA ALA A 39 4.93 -15.59 -5.39
C ALA A 39 5.88 -14.98 -4.36
N LEU A 40 5.76 -13.66 -4.11
CA LEU A 40 6.53 -12.98 -3.07
C LEU A 40 6.26 -13.58 -1.68
N ASP A 41 5.00 -13.78 -1.30
CA ASP A 41 4.64 -14.34 0.01
C ASP A 41 5.24 -15.74 0.19
N ALA A 42 5.14 -16.60 -0.83
CA ALA A 42 5.70 -17.95 -0.79
C ALA A 42 7.23 -17.94 -0.60
N ILE A 43 7.94 -17.02 -1.27
CA ILE A 43 9.41 -16.96 -1.19
C ILE A 43 9.88 -16.29 0.12
N CYS A 44 9.18 -15.26 0.60
CA CYS A 44 9.46 -14.64 1.89
C CYS A 44 9.27 -15.62 3.06
N ILE A 45 8.30 -16.54 2.97
CA ILE A 45 8.10 -17.61 3.95
C ILE A 45 9.21 -18.66 3.86
N ALA A 46 9.72 -18.95 2.66
CA ALA A 46 10.74 -19.97 2.42
C ALA A 46 12.13 -19.64 3.01
N SER A 47 12.36 -18.42 3.50
CA SER A 47 13.55 -17.99 4.27
C SER A 47 14.92 -18.07 3.55
N ASP A 48 15.00 -18.58 2.32
CA ASP A 48 16.23 -18.63 1.53
C ASP A 48 16.39 -17.37 0.67
N ARG A 49 17.34 -16.51 1.07
CA ARG A 49 17.63 -15.24 0.38
C ARG A 49 18.33 -15.43 -0.96
N SER A 50 19.00 -16.54 -1.20
CA SER A 50 19.73 -16.78 -2.46
C SER A 50 18.77 -17.06 -3.61
N VAL A 51 17.82 -17.96 -3.40
CA VAL A 51 16.74 -18.30 -4.33
C VAL A 51 15.90 -17.07 -4.69
N PHE A 52 15.71 -16.17 -3.72
CA PHE A 52 14.97 -14.93 -3.95
C PHE A 52 15.72 -13.96 -4.88
N ALA A 53 17.04 -13.86 -4.77
CA ALA A 53 17.84 -12.99 -5.63
C ALA A 53 17.83 -13.46 -7.10
N ASP A 54 17.95 -14.78 -7.31
CA ASP A 54 17.86 -15.37 -8.65
C ASP A 54 16.46 -15.19 -9.25
N PHE A 55 15.42 -15.37 -8.44
CA PHE A 55 14.03 -15.11 -8.84
C PHE A 55 13.83 -13.65 -9.26
N LEU A 56 14.29 -12.68 -8.46
CA LEU A 56 14.18 -11.26 -8.81
C LEU A 56 14.91 -10.94 -10.11
N SER A 57 16.10 -11.51 -10.32
CA SER A 57 16.88 -11.34 -11.55
C SER A 57 16.12 -11.88 -12.77
N LEU A 58 15.58 -13.09 -12.69
CA LEU A 58 14.76 -13.68 -13.75
C LEU A 58 13.49 -12.85 -14.03
N MET A 59 12.83 -12.36 -12.99
CA MET A 59 11.65 -11.52 -13.13
C MET A 59 11.97 -10.18 -13.79
N HIS A 60 13.13 -9.60 -13.49
CA HIS A 60 13.58 -8.36 -14.14
C HIS A 60 13.69 -8.52 -15.65
N GLU A 61 14.24 -9.64 -16.11
CA GLU A 61 14.45 -9.95 -17.52
C GLU A 61 13.16 -10.35 -18.25
N THR A 62 12.31 -11.17 -17.62
CA THR A 62 11.15 -11.81 -18.28
C THR A 62 9.84 -11.08 -18.07
N GLN A 63 9.67 -10.40 -16.93
CA GLN A 63 8.43 -9.75 -16.52
C GLN A 63 8.71 -8.43 -15.78
N PRO A 64 9.23 -7.40 -16.47
CA PRO A 64 9.71 -6.16 -15.84
C PRO A 64 8.61 -5.41 -15.07
N LEU A 65 7.35 -5.53 -15.48
CA LEU A 65 6.21 -4.99 -14.71
C LEU A 65 6.08 -5.72 -13.37
N SER A 66 5.97 -7.05 -13.39
CA SER A 66 5.86 -7.88 -12.20
C SER A 66 7.06 -7.68 -11.26
N HIS A 67 8.27 -7.59 -11.80
CA HIS A 67 9.48 -7.26 -11.02
C HIS A 67 9.29 -5.95 -10.24
N ARG A 68 8.91 -4.85 -10.91
CA ARG A 68 8.69 -3.54 -10.26
C ARG A 68 7.64 -3.61 -9.15
N LEU A 69 6.55 -4.33 -9.37
CA LEU A 69 5.50 -4.55 -8.38
C LEU A 69 6.01 -5.33 -7.16
N ILE A 70 6.78 -6.40 -7.39
CA ILE A 70 7.36 -7.22 -6.31
C ILE A 70 8.30 -6.38 -5.45
N VAL A 71 9.27 -5.69 -6.06
CA VAL A 71 10.24 -4.89 -5.29
C VAL A 71 9.60 -3.73 -4.54
N CYS A 72 8.56 -3.10 -5.12
CA CYS A 72 7.74 -2.11 -4.42
C CYS A 72 7.09 -2.71 -3.17
N ASN A 73 6.56 -3.94 -3.26
CA ASN A 73 5.86 -4.57 -2.15
C ASN A 73 6.80 -5.04 -1.02
N ILE A 74 8.04 -5.41 -1.34
CA ILE A 74 9.08 -5.69 -0.33
C ILE A 74 9.34 -4.45 0.53
N ASP A 75 9.68 -3.31 -0.09
CA ASP A 75 9.96 -2.08 0.64
C ASP A 75 8.71 -1.59 1.43
N LYS A 76 7.51 -1.77 0.85
CA LYS A 76 6.25 -1.47 1.54
C LYS A 76 6.04 -2.37 2.77
N TYR A 77 6.37 -3.66 2.69
CA TYR A 77 6.28 -4.58 3.83
C TYR A 77 7.23 -4.14 4.96
N GLU A 78 8.48 -3.78 4.64
CA GLU A 78 9.41 -3.23 5.62
C GLU A 78 8.87 -1.94 6.26
N GLY A 79 8.29 -1.05 5.44
CA GLY A 79 7.60 0.15 5.94
C GLY A 79 6.47 -0.17 6.91
N ASN A 80 5.66 -1.19 6.62
CA ASN A 80 4.59 -1.64 7.51
C ASN A 80 5.13 -2.19 8.85
N GLU A 81 6.25 -2.91 8.83
CA GLU A 81 6.88 -3.40 10.06
C GLU A 81 7.43 -2.24 10.91
N LEU A 82 7.99 -1.21 10.29
CA LEU A 82 8.39 0.02 10.98
C LEU A 82 7.20 0.79 11.54
N TYR A 83 6.11 0.90 10.78
CA TYR A 83 4.88 1.56 11.20
C TYR A 83 4.26 0.87 12.44
N LYS A 84 4.18 -0.46 12.45
CA LYS A 84 3.69 -1.24 13.60
C LYS A 84 4.52 -1.00 14.87
N LYS A 85 5.82 -0.74 14.71
CA LYS A 85 6.75 -0.42 15.80
C LYS A 85 6.73 1.05 16.24
N GLY A 86 5.93 1.90 15.57
CA GLY A 86 5.82 3.33 15.87
C GLY A 86 6.93 4.20 15.26
N TYR A 87 7.79 3.65 14.40
CA TYR A 87 8.85 4.40 13.71
C TYR A 87 8.30 5.08 12.45
N PHE A 88 7.42 6.06 12.62
CA PHE A 88 6.65 6.65 11.53
C PHE A 88 7.50 7.38 10.48
N GLU A 89 8.53 8.12 10.87
CA GLU A 89 9.45 8.77 9.92
C GLU A 89 10.18 7.75 9.03
N LEU A 90 10.71 6.68 9.63
CA LEU A 90 11.39 5.61 8.91
C LEU A 90 10.41 4.83 8.01
N ALA A 91 9.19 4.61 8.48
CA ALA A 91 8.13 3.99 7.69
C ALA A 91 7.82 4.83 6.44
N ARG A 92 7.69 6.16 6.57
CA ARG A 92 7.50 7.07 5.43
C ARG A 92 8.66 6.99 4.44
N ALA A 93 9.90 7.03 4.92
CA ALA A 93 11.06 6.90 4.06
C ALA A 93 11.02 5.61 3.25
N LYS A 94 10.62 4.48 3.87
CA LYS A 94 10.44 3.19 3.18
C LYS A 94 9.30 3.20 2.17
N TYR A 95 8.14 3.78 2.50
CA TYR A 95 7.04 3.92 1.54
C TYR A 95 7.40 4.80 0.34
N LEU A 96 8.25 5.82 0.54
CA LEU A 96 8.77 6.63 -0.57
C LEU A 96 9.71 5.82 -1.47
N VAL A 97 10.64 5.06 -0.88
CA VAL A 97 11.52 4.15 -1.63
C VAL A 97 10.71 3.12 -2.41
N ALA A 98 9.66 2.55 -1.81
CA ALA A 98 8.74 1.64 -2.50
C ALA A 98 8.08 2.31 -3.72
N ALA A 99 7.51 3.51 -3.56
CA ALA A 99 6.87 4.24 -4.64
C ALA A 99 7.84 4.55 -5.80
N LYS A 100 9.11 4.87 -5.48
CA LYS A 100 10.16 5.13 -6.48
C LYS A 100 10.48 3.91 -7.36
N LYS A 101 10.23 2.68 -6.90
CA LYS A 101 10.39 1.48 -7.74
C LYS A 101 9.46 1.47 -8.95
N ILE A 102 8.33 2.17 -8.85
CA ILE A 102 7.34 2.32 -9.90
C ILE A 102 7.50 3.67 -10.62
N LEU A 103 7.62 4.76 -9.85
CA LEU A 103 7.64 6.13 -10.37
C LEU A 103 9.00 6.60 -10.88
N GLY A 104 10.07 5.85 -10.59
CA GLY A 104 11.45 6.22 -10.87
C GLY A 104 12.13 6.95 -9.70
N GLU A 105 13.46 6.90 -9.66
CA GLU A 105 14.28 7.42 -8.55
C GLU A 105 14.24 8.96 -8.44
N GLU A 106 14.00 9.64 -9.55
CA GLU A 106 13.85 11.11 -9.62
C GLU A 106 12.56 11.61 -8.98
N PHE A 107 11.62 10.72 -8.67
CA PHE A 107 10.37 11.08 -8.03
C PHE A 107 10.61 11.74 -6.66
N ARG A 108 9.88 12.84 -6.41
CA ARG A 108 9.92 13.59 -5.14
C ARG A 108 8.53 13.71 -4.55
N PHE A 109 8.43 13.46 -3.25
CA PHE A 109 7.21 13.62 -2.45
C PHE A 109 7.43 14.74 -1.42
N PRO A 110 6.43 15.60 -1.10
CA PRO A 110 5.05 15.59 -1.63
C PRO A 110 4.96 16.08 -3.08
N ILE A 111 3.94 15.59 -3.81
CA ILE A 111 3.64 16.06 -5.16
C ILE A 111 2.79 17.33 -5.02
N ALA A 112 3.28 18.45 -5.54
CA ALA A 112 2.43 19.63 -5.68
C ALA A 112 1.21 19.28 -6.56
N PRO A 113 -0.03 19.65 -6.21
CA PRO A 113 -1.24 19.25 -6.95
C PRO A 113 -1.20 19.63 -8.44
N ARG A 114 -0.46 20.71 -8.77
CA ARG A 114 -0.25 21.18 -10.15
C ARG A 114 0.68 20.26 -10.96
N CYS A 115 1.50 19.47 -10.29
CA CYS A 115 2.45 18.50 -10.85
C CYS A 115 1.87 17.07 -10.94
N VAL A 116 0.62 16.84 -10.52
CA VAL A 116 -0.03 15.51 -10.66
C VAL A 116 -0.31 15.18 -12.14
N LYS A 117 -0.37 16.20 -13.01
CA LYS A 117 -0.55 16.04 -14.46
C LYS A 117 0.74 15.65 -15.21
N VAL A 118 1.77 15.16 -14.52
CA VAL A 118 2.99 14.72 -15.19
C VAL A 118 2.70 13.42 -15.93
N ASN A 119 3.18 13.33 -17.18
CA ASN A 119 2.97 12.21 -18.10
C ASN A 119 3.37 10.84 -17.51
N GLU A 120 4.19 10.82 -16.47
CA GLU A 120 4.63 9.62 -15.76
C GLU A 120 3.47 8.89 -15.07
N TYR A 121 2.56 9.60 -14.39
CA TYR A 121 1.42 8.97 -13.70
C TYR A 121 0.35 8.46 -14.67
N MET A 122 0.18 9.13 -15.80
CA MET A 122 -0.83 8.81 -16.81
C MET A 122 -0.46 7.56 -17.64
N LYS A 123 0.80 7.10 -17.55
CA LYS A 123 1.32 5.91 -18.23
C LYS A 123 1.36 4.67 -17.34
N LEU A 124 1.01 4.80 -16.06
CA LEU A 124 1.02 3.67 -15.15
C LEU A 124 -0.10 2.71 -15.47
N GLU A 125 0.23 1.42 -15.46
CA GLU A 125 -0.77 0.36 -15.46
C GLU A 125 -1.59 0.40 -14.17
N TRP A 126 -2.83 -0.08 -14.21
CA TRP A 126 -3.73 -0.03 -13.05
C TRP A 126 -3.13 -0.69 -11.79
N ARG A 127 -2.31 -1.75 -11.96
CA ARG A 127 -1.61 -2.45 -10.86
C ARG A 127 -0.57 -1.57 -10.19
N GLU A 128 0.20 -0.83 -10.99
CA GLU A 128 1.21 0.11 -10.51
C GLU A 128 0.55 1.25 -9.76
N MET A 129 -0.54 1.80 -10.32
CA MET A 129 -1.30 2.87 -9.70
C MET A 129 -1.84 2.46 -8.32
N MET A 130 -2.34 1.23 -8.18
CA MET A 130 -2.82 0.69 -6.90
C MET A 130 -1.70 0.63 -5.84
N ASP A 131 -0.51 0.16 -6.20
CA ASP A 131 0.61 0.03 -5.26
C ASP A 131 1.19 1.39 -4.85
N VAL A 132 1.29 2.33 -5.80
CA VAL A 132 1.67 3.72 -5.52
C VAL A 132 0.66 4.40 -4.59
N ALA A 133 -0.64 4.25 -4.89
CA ALA A 133 -1.71 4.80 -4.06
C ALA A 133 -1.68 4.21 -2.63
N ALA A 134 -1.39 2.91 -2.49
CA ALA A 134 -1.21 2.28 -1.20
C ALA A 134 -0.02 2.87 -0.42
N CYS A 135 1.11 3.12 -1.08
CA CYS A 135 2.26 3.79 -0.45
C CYS A 135 1.90 5.20 0.03
N PHE A 136 1.19 5.97 -0.77
CA PHE A 136 0.75 7.33 -0.40
C PHE A 136 -0.23 7.32 0.76
N ASN A 137 -1.18 6.39 0.76
CA ASN A 137 -2.12 6.22 1.87
C ASN A 137 -1.40 5.85 3.17
N ASN A 138 -0.42 4.94 3.11
CA ASN A 138 0.37 4.56 4.28
C ASN A 138 1.23 5.71 4.80
N MET A 139 1.81 6.53 3.92
CA MET A 139 2.51 7.77 4.33
C MET A 139 1.55 8.76 5.00
N ALA A 140 0.35 8.95 4.45
CA ALA A 140 -0.67 9.81 5.07
C ALA A 140 -1.04 9.33 6.48
N GLN A 141 -1.17 8.01 6.68
CA GLN A 141 -1.40 7.44 8.00
C GLN A 141 -0.25 7.73 8.98
N CYS A 142 1.01 7.69 8.53
CA CYS A 142 2.15 8.08 9.35
C CYS A 142 2.05 9.55 9.81
N PHE A 143 1.75 10.47 8.90
CA PHE A 143 1.57 11.89 9.24
C PHE A 143 0.42 12.11 10.24
N ILE A 144 -0.70 11.41 10.05
CA ILE A 144 -1.83 11.44 10.99
C ILE A 144 -1.40 10.96 12.38
N LYS A 145 -0.61 9.88 12.45
CA LYS A 145 -0.14 9.30 13.73
C LYS A 145 0.84 10.19 14.49
N GLU A 146 1.69 10.94 13.78
CA GLU A 146 2.61 11.90 14.38
C GLU A 146 1.92 13.20 14.84
N GLY A 147 0.62 13.37 14.56
CA GLY A 147 -0.07 14.66 14.79
C GLY A 147 0.37 15.75 13.81
N ASN A 148 1.16 15.39 12.80
CA ASN A 148 1.72 16.26 11.76
C ASN A 148 0.70 16.58 10.66
N ILE A 149 -0.51 17.02 11.05
CA ILE A 149 -1.57 17.43 10.12
C ILE A 149 -1.17 18.72 9.36
N ARG A 150 -0.13 19.43 9.82
CA ARG A 150 0.32 20.72 9.26
C ARG A 150 1.52 20.65 8.30
N GLU A 151 2.26 19.55 8.23
CA GLU A 151 3.40 19.41 7.32
C GLU A 151 3.02 18.73 6.00
N VAL A 152 2.08 19.34 5.28
CA VAL A 152 2.12 19.33 3.82
C VAL A 152 2.46 20.75 3.39
N SER A 153 3.70 21.15 3.68
CA SER A 153 4.24 22.42 3.22
C SER A 153 4.39 22.33 1.69
N PHE A 154 3.46 22.96 0.97
CA PHE A 154 3.60 23.21 -0.46
C PHE A 154 4.67 24.29 -0.64
N CYS A 155 5.90 23.88 -0.96
CA CYS A 155 6.92 24.75 -1.53
C CYS A 155 6.95 24.57 -3.04
#